data_AF-A0A969JNB9-F1
#
_entry.id   AF-A0A969JNB9-F1
#
_cell.length_a   1.000
_cell.length_b   1.000
_cell.length_c   1.000
_cell.angle_alpha   90.00
_cell.angle_beta   90.00
_cell.angle_gamma   90.00
#
_symmetry.space_group_name_H-M   'P 1'
#
loop_
_entity.id
_entity.type
_entity.pdbx_description
1 polymer ?
#
loop_
_entity_poly.entity_id
_entity_poly.type
_entity_poly.pdbx_seq_one_letter_code
_entity_poly.pdbx_strand_id
1 'polypeptide(L)' 'MENNEMIFGTRAVMEAIRAGRTIDKVFVQSGLSNDLTKELLKLANEFSVPLSFVPEQKLNRLSRKNHQGVSLHVFHQV' A
#
# COMPACT_ATOMS: atom_id res chain seq x y z
N MET A 1 1.03 22.81 2.73
CA MET A 1 1.55 21.56 3.32
C MET A 1 0.82 20.44 2.61
N GLU A 2 1.50 19.66 1.78
CA GLU A 2 0.88 18.48 1.16
C GLU A 2 0.56 17.47 2.27
N ASN A 3 -0.73 17.29 2.55
CA ASN A 3 -1.19 16.30 3.51
C ASN A 3 -1.12 14.91 2.87
N ASN A 4 0.07 14.32 2.89
CA ASN A 4 0.29 12.95 2.47
C ASN A 4 -0.29 11.98 3.51
N GLU A 5 -1.35 11.27 3.12
CA GLU A 5 -2.02 10.29 3.97
C GLU A 5 -1.37 8.93 3.78
N MET A 6 -0.89 8.32 4.86
CA MET A 6 -0.35 6.95 4.83
C MET A 6 -1.41 5.98 5.35
N ILE A 7 -1.81 5.04 4.49
CA ILE A 7 -2.82 4.02 4.79
C ILE A 7 -2.11 2.68 4.99
N PHE A 8 -2.57 1.91 5.98
CA PHE A 8 -1.94 0.65 6.41
C PHE A 8 -2.91 -0.52 6.31
N GLY A 9 -2.38 -1.69 5.97
CA GLY A 9 -3.12 -2.95 5.90
C GLY A 9 -3.76 -3.23 4.54
N THR A 10 -3.77 -4.49 4.14
CA THR A 10 -4.16 -4.94 2.79
C THR A 10 -5.55 -4.50 2.39
N ARG A 11 -6.55 -4.60 3.28
CA ARG A 11 -7.94 -4.23 2.96
C ARG A 11 -8.09 -2.73 2.75
N ALA A 12 -7.54 -1.92 3.65
CA ALA A 12 -7.61 -0.46 3.52
C ALA A 12 -6.90 0.03 2.25
N VAL A 13 -5.80 -0.63 1.87
CA VAL A 13 -5.11 -0.37 0.60
C VAL A 13 -6.00 -0.71 -0.59
N MET A 14 -6.64 -1.87 -0.59
CA MET A 14 -7.56 -2.26 -1.66
C MET A 14 -8.76 -1.29 -1.78
N GLU A 15 -9.33 -0.86 -0.66
CA GLU A 15 -10.41 0.15 -0.65
C GLU A 15 -9.94 1.49 -1.25
N ALA A 16 -8.73 1.94 -0.92
CA ALA A 16 -8.18 3.17 -1.48
C ALA A 16 -7.96 3.08 -2.99
N ILE A 17 -7.48 1.93 -3.50
CA ILE A 17 -7.32 1.67 -4.94
C ILE A 17 -8.70 1.68 -5.62
N ARG A 18 -9.69 0.96 -5.07
CA ARG A 18 -11.05 0.89 -5.63
C ARG A 18 -11.77 2.24 -5.60
N ALA A 19 -11.49 3.07 -4.61
CA ALA A 19 -12.03 4.42 -4.51
C ALA A 19 -11.41 5.40 -5.51
N GLY A 20 -10.44 4.97 -6.33
CA GLY A 20 -9.77 5.81 -7.32
C GLY A 20 -8.92 6.91 -6.70
N ARG A 21 -8.42 6.72 -5.46
CA ARG A 21 -7.53 7.70 -4.84
C ARG A 21 -6.22 7.79 -5.64
N THR A 22 -5.61 8.96 -5.65
CA THR A 22 -4.29 9.15 -6.26
C THR A 22 -3.22 8.52 -5.39
N ILE A 23 -2.69 7.38 -5.82
CA ILE A 23 -1.71 6.58 -5.08
C ILE A 23 -0.34 6.78 -5.72
N ASP A 24 0.65 7.16 -4.90
CA ASP A 24 2.04 7.23 -5.35
C ASP A 24 2.60 5.82 -5.59
N LYS A 25 2.55 5.04 -4.51
CA LYS A 25 3.20 3.74 -4.42
C LYS A 25 2.63 2.95 -3.26
N VAL A 26 2.46 1.65 -3.51
CA VAL A 26 2.09 0.66 -2.51
C VAL A 26 3.34 -0.14 -2.14
N PHE A 27 3.69 -0.16 -0.87
CA PHE A 27 4.75 -0.97 -0.30
C PHE A 27 4.19 -2.28 0.25
N VAL A 28 4.72 -3.39 -0.24
CA VAL A 28 4.30 -4.75 0.16
C VAL A 28 5.51 -5.47 0.77
N GLN A 29 5.32 -6.16 1.90
CA GLN A 29 6.37 -6.95 2.51
C GLN A 29 6.76 -8.11 1.60
N SER A 30 8.06 -8.22 1.29
CA SER A 30 8.60 -9.35 0.54
C SER A 30 8.37 -10.66 1.28
N GLY A 31 7.94 -11.70 0.55
CA GLY A 31 7.66 -13.02 1.12
C GLY A 31 6.25 -13.19 1.70
N LEU A 32 5.41 -12.15 1.70
CA LEU A 32 3.99 -12.32 1.98
C LEU A 32 3.32 -13.12 0.86
N SER A 33 2.83 -14.30 1.22
CA SER A 33 2.01 -15.13 0.34
C SER A 33 0.75 -15.54 1.09
N ASN A 34 -0.29 -14.70 0.97
CA ASN A 34 -1.63 -15.00 1.44
C ASN A 34 -2.64 -14.52 0.38
N ASP A 35 -3.88 -14.96 0.50
CA ASP A 35 -4.88 -14.71 -0.55
C ASP A 35 -5.24 -13.23 -0.69
N LEU A 36 -5.23 -12.47 0.41
CA LEU A 36 -5.44 -11.03 0.39
C LEU A 36 -4.31 -10.29 -0.35
N THR A 37 -3.04 -10.69 -0.15
CA THR A 37 -1.91 -10.11 -0.87
C THR A 37 -2.01 -10.43 -2.35
N LYS A 38 -2.41 -11.65 -2.73
CA LYS A 38 -2.63 -11.99 -4.15
C LYS A 38 -3.74 -11.14 -4.77
N GLU A 39 -4.84 -10.92 -4.05
CA GLU A 39 -5.93 -10.04 -4.49
C GLU A 39 -5.46 -8.59 -4.67
N LEU A 40 -4.72 -8.06 -3.69
CA LEU A 40 -4.11 -6.74 -3.78
C LEU A 40 -3.21 -6.60 -5.00
N LEU A 41 -2.36 -7.59 -5.28
CA LEU A 41 -1.45 -7.55 -6.43
C LEU A 41 -2.22 -7.52 -7.76
N LYS A 42 -3.32 -8.28 -7.87
CA LYS A 42 -4.20 -8.25 -9.05
C LYS A 42 -4.85 -6.87 -9.20
N LEU A 43 -5.42 -6.34 -8.12
CA LEU A 43 -6.08 -5.04 -8.11
C LEU A 43 -5.09 -3.91 -8.47
N ALA A 44 -3.91 -3.91 -7.87
CA ALA A 44 -2.89 -2.92 -8.19
C ALA A 44 -2.44 -3.00 -9.66
N ASN A 45 -2.38 -4.20 -10.25
CA ASN A 45 -2.09 -4.35 -11.67
C ASN A 45 -3.22 -3.80 -12.56
N GLU A 46 -4.47 -4.13 -12.24
CA GLU A 46 -5.67 -3.66 -12.95
C GLU A 46 -5.76 -2.13 -12.96
N PHE A 47 -5.46 -1.48 -11.83
CA PHE A 47 -5.48 -0.03 -11.69
C PHE A 47 -4.14 0.64 -12.03
N SER A 48 -3.16 -0.11 -12.56
CA SER A 48 -1.81 0.38 -12.90
C SER A 48 -1.11 1.11 -11.74
N VAL A 49 -1.35 0.67 -10.51
CA VAL A 49 -0.78 1.25 -9.29
C VAL A 49 0.65 0.73 -9.09
N PRO A 50 1.65 1.62 -8.88
CA PRO A 50 3.02 1.20 -8.64
C PRO A 50 3.18 0.39 -7.35
N LEU A 51 3.79 -0.78 -7.45
CA LEU A 51 4.11 -1.67 -6.32
C LEU A 51 5.61 -1.67 -6.03
N SER A 52 5.98 -1.75 -4.75
CA SER A 52 7.35 -1.95 -4.31
C SER A 52 7.41 -2.99 -3.20
N PHE A 53 8.09 -4.10 -3.49
CA PHE A 53 8.34 -5.14 -2.49
C PHE A 53 9.53 -4.75 -1.62
N VAL A 54 9.35 -4.77 -0.30
CA VAL A 54 10.35 -4.33 0.66
C VAL A 54 10.47 -5.30 1.84
N PRO A 55 11.65 -5.45 2.46
CA PRO A 55 11.76 -6.19 3.72
C PRO A 55 10.92 -5.55 4.82
N GLU A 56 10.50 -6.35 5.81
CA GLU A 56 9.72 -5.87 6.97
C GLU A 56 10.41 -4.70 7.69
N GLN A 57 11.74 -4.75 7.81
CA GLN A 57 12.53 -3.70 8.45
C GLN A 57 12.34 -2.33 7.79
N LYS A 58 12.08 -2.29 6.47
CA LYS A 58 11.83 -1.04 5.74
C LYS A 58 10.43 -0.50 6.04
N LEU A 59 9.41 -1.37 6.18
CA LEU A 59 8.07 -0.96 6.61
C LEU A 59 8.09 -0.40 8.03
N ASN A 60 8.80 -1.05 8.95
CA ASN A 60 8.99 -0.59 10.33
C ASN A 60 9.70 0.78 10.42
N ARG A 61 10.57 1.09 9.45
CA ARG A 61 11.21 2.42 9.35
C ARG A 61 10.26 3.49 8.82
N LEU A 62 9.33 3.12 7.92
CA LEU A 62 8.34 4.05 7.37
C LEU A 62 7.27 4.43 8.39
N SER A 63 6.90 3.51 9.29
CA SER A 63 5.92 3.76 10.34
C SER A 63 6.10 2.81 11.52
N ARG A 64 5.90 3.33 12.73
CA ARG A 64 5.81 2.51 13.96
C ARG A 64 4.42 1.88 14.17
N LYS A 65 3.46 2.17 13.29
CA LYS A 65 2.11 1.60 13.33
C LYS A 65 2.11 0.17 12.79
N ASN A 66 1.18 -0.65 13.27
CA ASN A 66 1.01 -2.02 12.78
C ASN A 66 0.55 -2.01 11.31
N HIS A 67 1.47 -2.31 10.40
CA HIS A 67 1.22 -2.29 8.96
C HIS A 67 0.76 -3.64 8.39
N GLN A 68 0.77 -4.72 9.18
CA GLN A 68 0.40 -6.08 8.72
C GLN A 68 1.06 -6.48 7.38
N GLY A 69 2.30 -6.01 7.17
CA GLY A 69 3.08 -6.22 5.96
C GLY A 69 2.61 -5.48 4.68
N VAL A 70 1.66 -4.54 4.74
CA VAL A 70 1.29 -3.68 3.60
C VAL A 70 1.06 -2.23 4.03
N SER A 71 1.65 -1.28 3.31
CA SER A 71 1.42 0.16 3.49
C SER A 71 1.30 0.85 2.13
N LEU A 72 0.48 1.90 2.02
CA LEU A 72 0.50 2.78 0.85
C LEU A 72 0.66 4.24 1.24
N HIS A 73 1.21 5.01 0.29
CA HIS A 73 1.30 6.45 0.37
C HIS A 73 0.31 7.06 -0.63
N VAL A 74 -0.64 7.86 -0.12
CA VAL A 74 -1.63 8.59 -0.92
C VAL A 74 -1.15 10.02 -1.09
N PHE A 75 -1.13 10.51 -2.32
CA PHE A 75 -1.00 11.95 -2.58
C PHE A 75 -2.37 12.61 -2.52
N HIS A 76 -2.45 13.76 -1.87
CA HIS A 76 -3.55 14.70 -2.10
C HIS A 76 -3.16 15.57 -3.30
N GLN A 77 -3.88 15.45 -4.41
CA GLN A 77 -3.86 16.50 -5.43
C GLN A 77 -4.55 17.73 -4.83
N VAL A 78 -3.78 18.80 -4.65
CA VAL A 78 -4.30 20.17 -4.43
C VAL A 78 -4.77 20.76 -5.74
#